data_AF-C4RJA0-F1
#
_entry.id   AF-C4RJA0-F1
#
_cell.length_a   1.000
_cell.length_b   1.000
_cell.length_c   1.000
_cell.angle_alpha   90.00
_cell.angle_beta   90.00
_cell.angle_gamma   90.00
#
_symmetry.space_group_name_H-M   'P 1'
#
loop_
_entity.id
_entity.type
_entity.pdbx_description
1 polymer ?
#
loop_
_entity_poly.entity_id
_entity_poly.type
_entity_poly.pdbx_seq_one_letter_code
_entity_poly.pdbx_strand_id
1 'polypeptide(L)'
;MQGFAALAARLAENVNSVVLGKPQVVRLALTALFAQGHVLLEDVPGVGKTTLARAIAATVKGRWRRIQFTPDLLPSDVSGVTIFNQATRGFEFHPGPVFANIVIADEINRASPKTQSALLEVMEERTVTVDGVRHPVPQPFLVVATQNPVEMDGTYRLPGGAARPVPGEAVRRVSRRGGSRWMCLRGATVRSPRGAAGDRRHRTRSVRWCGCPGGCTSPSRCTRTRSRWPPRPVVTRRCGWG
;
A
#
# COMPACT_ATOMS: atom_id res chain seq x y z
N MET A 1 -28.46 -13.49 -15.77
CA MET A 1 -27.27 -13.77 -14.93
C MET A 1 -26.00 -14.13 -15.71
N GLN A 2 -26.07 -14.88 -16.83
CA GLN A 2 -24.89 -15.27 -17.62
C GLN A 2 -24.06 -14.09 -18.17
N GLY A 3 -24.70 -12.97 -18.55
CA GLY A 3 -24.00 -11.79 -19.07
C GLY A 3 -23.06 -11.10 -18.07
N PHE A 4 -23.43 -11.03 -16.78
CA PHE A 4 -22.56 -10.45 -15.75
C PHE A 4 -21.33 -11.31 -15.51
N ALA A 5 -21.51 -12.62 -15.39
CA ALA A 5 -20.40 -13.55 -15.17
C ALA A 5 -19.40 -13.52 -16.36
N ALA A 6 -19.91 -13.48 -17.59
CA ALA A 6 -19.07 -13.36 -18.79
C ALA A 6 -18.31 -12.02 -18.83
N LEU A 7 -18.97 -10.91 -18.49
CA LEU A 7 -18.31 -9.61 -18.41
C LEU A 7 -17.23 -9.60 -17.32
N ALA A 8 -17.53 -10.07 -16.12
CA ALA A 8 -16.58 -10.13 -15.02
C ALA A 8 -15.36 -11.01 -15.37
N ALA A 9 -15.56 -12.12 -16.07
CA ALA A 9 -14.48 -12.97 -16.57
C ALA A 9 -13.60 -12.22 -17.58
N ARG A 10 -14.19 -11.54 -18.57
CA ARG A 10 -13.44 -10.72 -19.54
C ARG A 10 -12.63 -9.60 -18.90
N LEU A 11 -13.21 -8.92 -17.90
CA LEU A 11 -12.50 -7.88 -17.15
C LEU A 11 -11.33 -8.49 -16.35
N ALA A 12 -11.52 -9.66 -15.76
CA ALA A 12 -10.46 -10.38 -15.05
C ALA A 12 -9.33 -10.84 -15.99
N GLU A 13 -9.66 -11.37 -17.17
CA GLU A 13 -8.68 -11.75 -18.19
C GLU A 13 -7.85 -10.56 -18.65
N ASN A 14 -8.49 -9.43 -18.94
CA ASN A 14 -7.79 -8.19 -19.32
C ASN A 14 -6.80 -7.74 -18.24
N VAL A 15 -7.20 -7.75 -16.97
CA VAL A 15 -6.30 -7.36 -15.88
C VAL A 15 -5.19 -8.39 -15.67
N ASN A 16 -5.49 -9.69 -15.79
CA ASN A 16 -4.51 -10.77 -15.65
C ASN A 16 -3.45 -10.77 -16.76
N SER A 17 -3.75 -10.22 -17.94
CA SER A 17 -2.77 -10.06 -19.03
C SER A 17 -1.59 -9.14 -18.63
N VAL A 18 -1.83 -8.21 -17.69
CA VAL A 18 -0.82 -7.27 -17.17
C VAL A 18 -0.30 -7.69 -15.80
N VAL A 19 -1.18 -8.20 -14.93
CA VAL A 19 -0.85 -8.60 -13.56
C VAL A 19 -0.59 -10.11 -13.49
N LEU A 20 0.64 -10.49 -13.84
CA LEU A 20 1.04 -11.90 -13.93
C LEU A 20 1.13 -12.59 -12.56
N GLY A 21 0.68 -13.86 -12.52
CA GLY A 21 0.85 -14.76 -11.39
C GLY A 21 -0.02 -14.47 -10.16
N LYS A 22 -1.02 -13.58 -10.26
CA LYS A 22 -1.89 -13.18 -9.13
C LYS A 22 -3.39 -13.15 -9.44
N PRO A 23 -3.96 -14.22 -10.04
CA PRO A 23 -5.36 -14.23 -10.46
C PRO A 23 -6.35 -14.05 -9.29
N GLN A 24 -5.99 -14.51 -8.08
CA GLN A 24 -6.82 -14.30 -6.90
C GLN A 24 -6.90 -12.83 -6.47
N VAL A 25 -5.79 -12.09 -6.54
CA VAL A 25 -5.75 -10.66 -6.17
C VAL A 25 -6.59 -9.85 -7.15
N VAL A 26 -6.46 -10.16 -8.45
CA VAL A 26 -7.27 -9.55 -9.51
C VAL A 26 -8.75 -9.80 -9.27
N ARG A 27 -9.14 -11.05 -9.01
CA ARG A 27 -10.53 -11.42 -8.73
C ARG A 27 -11.08 -10.67 -7.53
N LEU A 28 -10.33 -10.60 -6.43
CA LEU A 28 -10.75 -9.91 -5.20
C LEU A 28 -10.86 -8.40 -5.41
N ALA A 29 -9.95 -7.78 -6.16
CA ALA A 29 -10.03 -6.36 -6.49
C ALA A 29 -11.25 -6.04 -7.36
N LEU A 30 -11.56 -6.88 -8.35
CA LEU A 30 -12.78 -6.74 -9.16
C LEU A 30 -14.04 -7.00 -8.34
N THR A 31 -14.03 -7.97 -7.44
CA THR A 31 -15.14 -8.18 -6.49
C THR A 31 -15.34 -6.94 -5.62
N ALA A 32 -14.27 -6.33 -5.10
CA ALA A 32 -14.37 -5.08 -4.35
C ALA A 32 -14.97 -3.97 -5.20
N LEU A 33 -14.50 -3.79 -6.44
CA LEU A 33 -15.03 -2.80 -7.38
C LEU A 33 -16.54 -2.97 -7.63
N PHE A 34 -17.00 -4.19 -7.92
CA PHE A 34 -18.42 -4.46 -8.17
C PHE A 34 -19.29 -4.36 -6.92
N ALA A 35 -18.74 -4.74 -5.76
CA ALA A 35 -19.38 -4.57 -4.46
C ALA A 35 -19.27 -3.13 -3.93
N GLN A 36 -18.67 -2.22 -4.71
CA GLN A 36 -18.41 -0.83 -4.35
C GLN A 36 -17.71 -0.68 -2.99
N GLY A 37 -16.80 -1.62 -2.70
CA GLY A 37 -15.90 -1.60 -1.56
C GLY A 37 -14.47 -1.23 -1.97
N HIS A 38 -13.55 -1.29 -1.02
CA HIS A 38 -12.17 -0.84 -1.20
C HIS A 38 -11.18 -1.93 -0.81
N VAL A 39 -9.94 -1.85 -1.29
CA VAL A 39 -8.91 -2.87 -1.07
C VAL A 39 -7.81 -2.33 -0.16
N LEU A 40 -7.48 -3.05 0.90
CA LEU A 40 -6.38 -2.72 1.81
C LEU A 40 -5.31 -3.80 1.74
N LEU A 41 -4.11 -3.42 1.30
CA LEU A 41 -2.98 -4.31 1.09
C LEU A 41 -1.96 -4.17 2.22
N GLU A 42 -1.92 -5.15 3.12
CA GLU A 42 -1.04 -5.18 4.30
C GLU A 42 0.20 -6.05 4.04
N ASP A 43 1.40 -5.57 4.36
CA ASP A 43 2.65 -6.37 4.36
C ASP A 43 3.03 -7.04 3.04
N VAL A 44 2.70 -6.44 1.90
CA VAL A 44 3.03 -7.03 0.60
C VAL A 44 3.93 -6.08 -0.22
N PRO A 45 5.26 -6.15 -0.07
CA PRO A 45 6.18 -5.56 -1.05
C PRO A 45 6.09 -6.34 -2.37
N GLY A 46 6.22 -5.64 -3.51
CA GLY A 46 6.25 -6.30 -4.82
C GLY A 46 4.91 -6.84 -5.33
N VAL A 47 3.76 -6.42 -4.78
CA VAL A 47 2.45 -6.87 -5.31
C VAL A 47 2.15 -6.34 -6.72
N GLY A 48 2.83 -5.28 -7.13
CA GLY A 48 2.45 -4.50 -8.31
C GLY A 48 1.15 -3.74 -8.05
N LYS A 49 1.01 -3.09 -6.89
CA LYS A 49 -0.22 -2.36 -6.49
C LYS A 49 -0.59 -1.28 -7.52
N THR A 50 0.42 -0.54 -7.96
CA THR A 50 0.32 0.43 -9.05
C THR A 50 -0.04 -0.26 -10.36
N THR A 51 0.55 -1.42 -10.67
CA THR A 51 0.23 -2.19 -11.88
C THR A 51 -1.22 -2.67 -11.87
N LEU A 52 -1.70 -3.19 -10.74
CA LEU A 52 -3.07 -3.66 -10.55
C LEU A 52 -4.07 -2.50 -10.73
N ALA A 53 -3.86 -1.39 -10.02
CA ALA A 53 -4.73 -0.23 -10.11
C ALA A 53 -4.77 0.36 -11.54
N ARG A 54 -3.62 0.46 -12.20
CA ARG A 54 -3.52 0.90 -13.61
C ARG A 54 -4.23 -0.05 -14.55
N ALA A 55 -4.05 -1.36 -14.38
CA ALA A 55 -4.68 -2.37 -15.22
C ALA A 55 -6.21 -2.34 -15.06
N ILE A 56 -6.71 -2.21 -13.82
CA ILE A 56 -8.15 -2.07 -13.56
C ILE A 56 -8.68 -0.78 -14.19
N ALA A 57 -8.02 0.36 -13.98
CA ALA A 57 -8.42 1.65 -14.55
C ALA A 57 -8.50 1.60 -16.08
N ALA A 58 -7.46 1.05 -16.74
CA ALA A 58 -7.46 0.87 -18.19
C ALA A 58 -8.59 -0.06 -18.66
N THR A 59 -8.82 -1.15 -17.94
CA THR A 59 -9.87 -2.13 -18.25
C THR A 59 -11.28 -1.53 -18.16
N VAL A 60 -11.53 -0.62 -17.21
CA VAL A 60 -12.81 0.09 -17.08
C VAL A 60 -12.85 1.43 -17.83
N LYS A 61 -11.81 1.74 -18.62
CA LYS A 61 -11.63 3.04 -19.31
C LYS A 61 -11.73 4.24 -18.35
N GLY A 62 -11.33 4.07 -17.11
CA GLY A 62 -11.35 5.06 -16.05
C GLY A 62 -10.02 5.77 -15.85
N ARG A 63 -10.05 6.84 -15.06
CA ARG A 63 -8.84 7.56 -14.61
C ARG A 63 -8.32 6.93 -13.32
N TRP A 64 -7.01 7.01 -13.10
CA TRP A 64 -6.42 6.67 -11.82
C TRP A 64 -5.52 7.80 -11.31
N ARG A 65 -5.41 7.89 -9.99
CA ARG A 65 -4.54 8.86 -9.28
C ARG A 65 -3.83 8.12 -8.15
N ARG A 66 -2.67 8.64 -7.75
CA ARG A 66 -1.89 8.14 -6.61
C ARG A 66 -1.78 9.22 -5.57
N ILE A 67 -1.92 8.83 -4.31
CA ILE A 67 -1.75 9.66 -3.12
C ILE A 67 -0.72 8.94 -2.26
N GLN A 68 0.37 9.61 -1.95
CA GLN A 68 1.33 9.15 -0.96
C GLN A 68 0.96 9.81 0.36
N PHE A 69 0.60 9.02 1.37
CA PHE A 69 0.27 9.55 2.68
C PHE A 69 1.58 9.85 3.42
N THR A 70 1.72 11.11 3.81
CA THR A 70 2.83 11.63 4.61
C THR A 70 2.26 12.34 5.84
N PRO A 71 3.06 12.55 6.91
CA PRO A 71 2.60 13.24 8.11
C PRO A 71 2.05 14.66 7.83
N ASP A 72 2.59 15.33 6.81
CA ASP A 72 2.25 16.70 6.43
C ASP A 72 1.10 16.80 5.43
N LEU A 73 0.58 15.66 4.92
CA LEU A 73 -0.50 15.65 3.94
C LEU A 73 -1.78 16.21 4.57
N LEU A 74 -2.36 17.24 3.96
CA LEU A 74 -3.58 17.87 4.44
C LEU A 74 -4.84 17.16 3.90
N PRO A 75 -5.98 17.24 4.60
CA PRO A 75 -7.27 16.78 4.07
C PRO A 75 -7.59 17.37 2.69
N SER A 76 -7.30 18.66 2.51
CA SER A 76 -7.49 19.41 1.27
C SER A 76 -6.65 18.89 0.10
N ASP A 77 -5.48 18.30 0.36
CA ASP A 77 -4.65 17.69 -0.68
C ASP A 77 -5.25 16.38 -1.20
N VAL A 78 -6.18 15.78 -0.45
CA VAL A 78 -6.94 14.59 -0.81
C VAL A 78 -8.24 14.99 -1.50
N SER A 79 -9.03 15.85 -0.86
CA SER A 79 -10.37 16.25 -1.28
C SER A 79 -10.40 17.33 -2.36
N GLY A 80 -9.38 18.17 -2.46
CA GLY A 80 -9.39 19.37 -3.29
C GLY A 80 -9.68 20.64 -2.49
N VAL A 81 -9.52 21.77 -3.17
CA VAL A 81 -9.60 23.12 -2.62
C VAL A 81 -10.34 24.05 -3.55
N THR A 82 -10.96 25.08 -2.99
CA THR A 82 -11.48 26.20 -3.77
C THR A 82 -10.45 27.33 -3.80
N ILE A 83 -10.07 27.77 -5.00
CA ILE A 83 -9.06 28.82 -5.20
C ILE A 83 -9.75 30.02 -5.84
N PHE A 84 -9.42 31.23 -5.37
CA PHE A 84 -9.88 32.45 -6.01
C PHE A 84 -9.08 32.69 -7.30
N ASN A 85 -9.76 32.64 -8.44
CA ASN A 85 -9.19 32.92 -9.74
C ASN A 85 -9.32 34.43 -10.04
N GLN A 86 -8.19 35.13 -10.07
CA GLN A 86 -8.14 36.58 -10.26
C GLN A 86 -8.65 37.03 -11.64
N ALA A 87 -8.49 36.19 -12.67
CA ALA A 87 -8.91 36.51 -14.03
C ALA A 87 -10.44 36.47 -14.18
N THR A 88 -11.09 35.48 -13.57
CA THR A 88 -12.54 35.33 -13.60
C THR A 88 -13.24 36.05 -12.44
N ARG A 89 -12.47 36.56 -11.46
CA ARG A 89 -12.94 37.11 -10.18
C ARG A 89 -13.92 36.17 -9.46
N GLY A 90 -13.69 34.87 -9.59
CA GLY A 90 -14.55 33.82 -9.08
C GLY A 90 -13.78 32.78 -8.27
N PHE A 91 -14.50 32.08 -7.40
CA PHE A 91 -13.98 30.91 -6.69
C PHE A 91 -14.14 29.67 -7.58
N GLU A 92 -13.02 29.00 -7.89
CA GLU A 92 -12.98 27.81 -8.73
C GLU A 92 -12.55 26.59 -7.91
N PHE A 93 -13.32 25.51 -8.00
CA PHE A 93 -12.99 24.26 -7.32
C PHE A 93 -11.93 23.48 -8.09
N HIS A 94 -10.79 23.24 -7.45
CA HIS A 94 -9.73 22.39 -7.95
C HIS A 94 -9.84 20.99 -7.33
N PRO A 95 -10.26 19.97 -8.12
CA PRO A 95 -10.51 18.65 -7.58
C PRO A 95 -9.21 17.96 -7.14
N GLY A 96 -9.26 17.39 -5.94
CA GLY A 96 -8.20 16.56 -5.40
C GLY A 96 -8.01 15.23 -6.16
N PRO A 97 -6.97 14.46 -5.81
CA PRO A 97 -6.69 13.15 -6.40
C PRO A 97 -7.80 12.12 -6.20
N VAL A 98 -8.73 12.32 -5.25
CA VAL A 98 -9.88 11.41 -5.07
C VAL A 98 -10.88 11.44 -6.24
N PHE A 99 -10.83 12.44 -7.13
CA PHE A 99 -11.70 12.52 -8.31
C PHE A 99 -11.19 11.67 -9.49
N ALA A 100 -10.85 10.42 -9.20
CA ALA A 100 -10.45 9.39 -10.15
C ALA A 100 -11.22 8.10 -9.89
N ASN A 101 -11.40 7.26 -10.92
CA ASN A 101 -12.09 5.98 -10.76
C ASN A 101 -11.30 5.05 -9.82
N ILE A 102 -9.98 5.02 -9.96
CA ILE A 102 -9.10 4.20 -9.12
C ILE A 102 -8.10 5.10 -8.39
N VAL A 103 -8.13 5.10 -7.06
CA VAL A 103 -7.21 5.87 -6.22
C VAL A 103 -6.26 4.90 -5.52
N ILE A 104 -4.95 5.09 -5.69
CA ILE A 104 -3.93 4.37 -4.95
C ILE A 104 -3.55 5.23 -3.74
N ALA A 105 -3.79 4.72 -2.53
CA ALA A 105 -3.44 5.41 -1.28
C ALA A 105 -2.29 4.67 -0.59
N ASP A 106 -1.06 5.13 -0.84
CA ASP A 106 0.12 4.49 -0.27
C ASP A 106 0.39 4.97 1.15
N GLU A 107 0.71 4.04 2.04
CA GLU A 107 1.10 4.29 3.44
C GLU A 107 0.06 5.09 4.21
N ILE A 108 -1.22 4.72 4.07
CA ILE A 108 -2.37 5.44 4.66
C ILE A 108 -2.20 5.70 6.16
N ASN A 109 -1.48 4.82 6.86
CA ASN A 109 -1.18 4.94 8.28
C ASN A 109 -0.14 6.01 8.65
N ARG A 110 0.53 6.65 7.69
CA ARG A 110 1.51 7.73 7.94
C ARG A 110 0.89 9.12 8.03
N ALA A 111 -0.27 9.34 7.44
CA ALA A 111 -0.92 10.66 7.57
C ALA A 111 -1.68 10.78 8.89
N SER A 112 -1.94 12.04 9.27
CA SER A 112 -2.71 12.39 10.45
C SER A 112 -4.10 11.71 10.45
N PRO A 113 -4.70 11.46 11.64
CA PRO A 113 -6.05 10.91 11.72
C PRO A 113 -7.08 11.75 10.94
N LYS A 114 -6.91 13.08 10.92
CA LYS A 114 -7.80 13.99 10.18
C LYS A 114 -7.74 13.75 8.67
N THR A 115 -6.55 13.57 8.11
CA THR A 115 -6.35 13.28 6.69
C THR A 115 -6.83 11.88 6.32
N GLN A 116 -6.63 10.89 7.21
CA GLN A 116 -7.21 9.56 7.03
C GLN A 116 -8.75 9.61 7.01
N SER A 117 -9.35 10.32 7.97
CA SER A 117 -10.81 10.49 8.04
C SER A 117 -11.36 11.15 6.78
N ALA A 118 -10.67 12.15 6.22
CA ALA A 118 -11.08 12.77 4.97
C ALA A 118 -11.19 11.76 3.82
N LEU A 119 -10.18 10.88 3.63
CA LEU A 119 -10.27 9.83 2.62
C LEU A 119 -11.40 8.84 2.91
N LEU A 120 -11.57 8.42 4.17
CA LEU A 120 -12.62 7.48 4.58
C LEU A 120 -14.04 8.05 4.36
N GLU A 121 -14.23 9.34 4.62
CA GLU A 121 -15.48 10.05 4.35
C GLU A 121 -15.81 10.02 2.86
N VAL A 122 -14.84 10.31 1.99
CA VAL A 122 -15.04 10.21 0.52
C VAL A 122 -15.39 8.78 0.11
N MET A 123 -14.80 7.78 0.75
CA MET A 123 -15.08 6.38 0.47
C MET A 123 -16.52 5.98 0.83
N GLU A 124 -17.01 6.47 1.97
CA GLU A 124 -18.36 6.19 2.43
C GLU A 124 -19.41 6.96 1.62
N GLU A 125 -19.25 8.28 1.53
CA GLU A 125 -20.23 9.20 0.96
C GLU A 125 -20.15 9.28 -0.58
N ARG A 126 -19.02 8.87 -1.17
CA ARG A 126 -18.73 8.98 -2.61
C ARG A 126 -18.93 10.39 -3.16
N THR A 127 -18.82 11.36 -2.29
CA THR A 127 -19.05 12.77 -2.54
C THR A 127 -18.12 13.53 -1.64
N VAL A 128 -17.51 14.58 -2.17
CA VAL A 128 -16.73 15.53 -1.39
C VAL A 128 -17.56 16.79 -1.22
N THR A 129 -17.68 17.30 -0.01
CA THR A 129 -18.32 18.60 0.23
C THR A 129 -17.25 19.64 0.52
N VAL A 130 -17.16 20.68 -0.31
CA VAL A 130 -16.26 21.83 -0.11
C VAL A 130 -17.09 23.11 -0.21
N ASP A 131 -16.96 23.99 0.77
CA ASP A 131 -17.70 25.27 0.85
C ASP A 131 -19.23 25.11 0.68
N GLY A 132 -19.79 24.02 1.22
CA GLY A 132 -21.22 23.70 1.12
C GLY A 132 -21.66 23.11 -0.23
N VAL A 133 -20.77 23.01 -1.21
CA VAL A 133 -21.04 22.43 -2.54
C VAL A 133 -20.60 20.97 -2.56
N ARG A 134 -21.48 20.10 -3.07
CA ARG A 134 -21.22 18.65 -3.19
C ARG A 134 -20.64 18.33 -4.56
N HIS A 135 -19.52 17.62 -4.57
CA HIS A 135 -18.82 17.17 -5.76
C HIS A 135 -18.76 15.63 -5.76
N PRO A 136 -19.51 14.93 -6.64
CA PRO A 136 -19.51 13.48 -6.67
C PRO A 136 -18.20 12.93 -7.22
N VAL A 137 -17.71 11.82 -6.67
CA VAL A 137 -16.56 11.10 -7.26
C VAL A 137 -17.00 10.28 -8.48
N PRO A 138 -16.10 10.03 -9.45
CA PRO A 138 -16.43 9.25 -10.64
C PRO A 138 -16.89 7.83 -10.31
N GLN A 139 -17.85 7.30 -11.08
CA GLN A 139 -18.23 5.89 -11.00
C GLN A 139 -17.64 5.09 -12.17
N PRO A 140 -17.11 3.88 -11.94
CA PRO A 140 -16.92 3.23 -10.62
C PRO A 140 -15.78 3.88 -9.82
N PHE A 141 -15.85 3.78 -8.49
CA PHE A 141 -14.86 4.32 -7.53
C PHE A 141 -14.24 3.19 -6.70
N LEU A 142 -12.91 3.08 -6.70
CA LEU A 142 -12.16 2.10 -5.94
C LEU A 142 -10.91 2.74 -5.32
N VAL A 143 -10.73 2.52 -4.02
CA VAL A 143 -9.48 2.88 -3.33
C VAL A 143 -8.67 1.61 -3.08
N VAL A 144 -7.42 1.61 -3.52
CA VAL A 144 -6.43 0.56 -3.24
C VAL A 144 -5.40 1.15 -2.28
N ALA A 145 -5.58 0.88 -1.00
CA ALA A 145 -4.74 1.43 0.06
C ALA A 145 -3.67 0.47 0.53
N THR A 146 -2.59 1.02 1.10
CA THR A 146 -1.49 0.26 1.66
C THR A 146 -1.16 0.76 3.05
N GLN A 147 -0.79 -0.17 3.93
CA GLN A 147 -0.28 0.16 5.26
C GLN A 147 0.92 -0.73 5.58
N ASN A 148 1.93 -0.15 6.20
CA ASN A 148 3.10 -0.87 6.69
C ASN A 148 3.03 -0.90 8.24
N PRO A 149 2.87 -2.07 8.87
CA PRO A 149 2.73 -2.18 10.33
C PRO A 149 4.05 -2.06 11.10
N VAL A 150 5.20 -1.98 10.43
CA VAL A 150 6.53 -2.08 11.08
C VAL A 150 7.04 -0.75 11.65
N GLU A 151 6.44 0.39 11.31
CA GLU A 151 6.84 1.70 11.84
C GLU A 151 5.94 2.11 12.99
N MET A 152 6.29 1.69 14.23
CA MET A 152 5.52 2.04 15.43
C MET A 152 5.78 3.47 15.94
N ASP A 153 6.84 4.13 15.45
CA ASP A 153 7.05 5.57 15.66
C ASP A 153 6.46 6.38 14.50
N GLY A 154 5.49 7.25 14.81
CA GLY A 154 4.93 8.20 13.85
C GLY A 154 3.84 7.68 12.90
N THR A 155 3.18 6.55 13.21
CA THR A 155 2.02 6.07 12.44
C THR A 155 0.72 6.07 13.24
N TYR A 156 -0.38 6.44 12.58
CA TYR A 156 -1.73 6.42 13.13
C TYR A 156 -2.48 5.21 12.58
N ARG A 157 -2.97 4.35 13.48
CA ARG A 157 -3.80 3.20 13.06
C ARG A 157 -5.15 3.69 12.53
N LEU A 158 -5.61 3.07 11.44
CA LEU A 158 -6.96 3.28 10.93
C LEU A 158 -8.01 3.02 12.05
N PRO A 159 -9.06 3.87 12.16
CA PRO A 159 -10.14 3.68 13.14
C PRO A 159 -10.82 2.30 13.00
N GLY A 160 -11.03 1.61 14.14
CA GLY A 160 -11.66 0.28 14.19
C GLY A 160 -10.71 -0.92 14.27
N GLY A 161 -9.44 -0.72 14.67
CA GLY A 161 -8.45 -1.79 14.71
C GLY A 161 -8.74 -2.85 15.78
N ALA A 162 -9.03 -4.10 15.36
CA ALA A 162 -8.93 -5.27 16.24
C ALA A 162 -8.35 -6.53 15.56
N ALA A 163 -7.58 -7.23 16.39
CA ALA A 163 -6.95 -8.55 16.30
C ALA A 163 -5.69 -8.73 15.43
N ARG A 164 -4.59 -9.07 16.13
CA ARG A 164 -3.34 -9.66 15.63
C ARG A 164 -3.65 -10.94 14.84
N PRO A 165 -3.16 -11.10 13.61
CA PRO A 165 -3.47 -12.27 12.78
C PRO A 165 -2.61 -13.50 13.16
N VAL A 166 -3.15 -14.68 12.87
CA VAL A 166 -2.46 -15.98 12.88
C VAL A 166 -1.58 -16.14 11.62
N PRO A 167 -0.38 -16.76 11.69
CA PRO A 167 0.50 -16.93 10.52
C PRO A 167 0.02 -18.04 9.57
N GLY A 168 0.13 -17.83 8.25
CA GLY A 168 0.14 -18.94 7.27
C GLY A 168 -0.88 -18.88 6.13
N GLU A 169 -1.91 -18.05 6.19
CA GLU A 169 -2.89 -17.89 5.11
C GLU A 169 -2.91 -16.46 4.56
N ALA A 170 -3.21 -16.31 3.27
CA ALA A 170 -3.63 -15.03 2.71
C ALA A 170 -4.97 -14.65 3.34
N VAL A 171 -4.93 -14.06 4.54
CA VAL A 171 -6.12 -13.78 5.34
C VAL A 171 -7.01 -12.81 4.57
N ARG A 172 -8.12 -13.35 4.03
CA ARG A 172 -9.24 -12.59 3.49
C ARG A 172 -10.08 -12.15 4.67
N ARG A 173 -9.95 -10.88 5.07
CA ARG A 173 -10.87 -10.29 6.06
C ARG A 173 -11.61 -9.15 5.40
N VAL A 174 -12.93 -9.30 5.27
CA VAL A 174 -13.79 -8.15 5.08
C VAL A 174 -13.88 -7.45 6.44
N SER A 175 -13.41 -6.22 6.53
CA SER A 175 -13.48 -5.42 7.75
C SER A 175 -14.12 -4.08 7.44
N ARG A 176 -14.91 -3.54 8.37
CA ARG A 176 -15.30 -2.13 8.33
C ARG A 176 -14.25 -1.32 9.07
N ARG A 177 -13.69 -0.30 8.43
CA ARG A 177 -12.76 0.66 9.05
C ARG A 177 -13.16 2.05 8.60
N GLY A 178 -13.45 2.94 9.56
CA GLY A 178 -14.01 4.27 9.26
C GLY A 178 -15.34 4.22 8.49
N GLY A 179 -16.24 3.30 8.84
CA GLY A 179 -17.53 3.13 8.14
C GLY A 179 -17.45 2.26 6.88
N SER A 180 -16.39 2.43 6.09
CA SER A 180 -16.27 1.81 4.76
C SER A 180 -15.87 0.34 4.78
N ARG A 181 -16.37 -0.41 3.78
CA ARG A 181 -16.09 -1.83 3.59
C ARG A 181 -14.73 -2.02 2.92
N TRP A 182 -13.79 -2.57 3.67
CA TRP A 182 -12.47 -2.94 3.20
C TRP A 182 -12.35 -4.44 2.99
N MET A 183 -11.76 -4.80 1.86
CA MET A 183 -11.21 -6.12 1.59
C MET A 183 -9.72 -6.10 1.93
N CYS A 184 -9.37 -6.59 3.12
CA CYS A 184 -7.98 -6.73 3.53
C CYS A 184 -7.35 -7.95 2.85
N LEU A 185 -6.24 -7.73 2.14
CA LEU A 185 -5.38 -8.78 1.60
C LEU A 185 -4.04 -8.73 2.35
N ARG A 186 -3.77 -9.78 3.13
CA ARG A 186 -2.48 -10.02 3.82
C ARG A 186 -1.66 -11.07 3.07
N GLY A 187 -0.34 -10.94 3.07
CA GLY A 187 0.58 -12.06 2.84
C GLY A 187 0.52 -12.72 1.45
N ALA A 188 0.60 -11.95 0.38
CA ALA A 188 0.93 -12.49 -0.95
C ALA A 188 2.41 -12.25 -1.29
N THR A 189 3.32 -12.75 -0.45
CA THR A 189 4.75 -12.86 -0.83
C THR A 189 4.85 -13.92 -1.92
N VAL A 190 4.78 -13.48 -3.17
CA VAL A 190 5.09 -14.32 -4.33
C VAL A 190 6.60 -14.26 -4.52
N ARG A 191 7.28 -15.42 -4.39
CA ARG A 191 8.62 -15.58 -4.94
C ARG A 191 8.55 -15.23 -6.43
N SER A 192 9.36 -14.25 -6.85
CA SER A 192 9.64 -14.05 -8.27
C SER A 192 10.11 -15.38 -8.89
N PRO A 193 9.57 -15.84 -10.04
CA PRO A 193 10.11 -17.00 -10.75
C PRO A 193 11.37 -16.61 -11.56
N ARG A 194 12.29 -15.85 -10.96
CA ARG A 194 13.69 -15.75 -11.40
C ARG A 194 14.55 -16.23 -10.23
N GLY A 195 14.82 -17.54 -10.22
CA GLY A 195 15.60 -18.19 -9.17
C GLY A 195 15.45 -19.70 -9.09
N ALA A 196 14.73 -20.34 -10.01
CA ALA A 196 14.67 -21.80 -10.15
C ALA A 196 15.55 -22.29 -11.30
N ALA A 197 16.79 -21.81 -11.37
CA ALA A 197 17.88 -22.43 -12.14
C ALA A 197 19.21 -21.81 -11.69
N GLY A 198 20.02 -22.62 -10.99
CA GLY A 198 21.44 -22.35 -10.76
C GLY A 198 21.77 -21.31 -9.68
N ASP A 199 22.06 -21.76 -8.46
CA ASP A 199 23.45 -21.71 -7.95
C ASP A 199 23.52 -22.42 -6.58
N ARG A 200 24.09 -23.63 -6.58
CA ARG A 200 24.48 -24.32 -5.35
C ARG A 200 25.80 -23.71 -4.88
N ARG A 201 25.77 -22.54 -4.27
CA ARG A 201 26.88 -22.00 -3.46
C ARG A 201 26.36 -20.77 -2.73
N HIS A 202 25.95 -20.93 -1.48
CA HIS A 202 26.34 -20.05 -0.36
C HIS A 202 25.65 -20.53 0.91
N ARG A 203 26.45 -21.20 1.75
CA ARG A 203 26.14 -21.54 3.13
C ARG A 203 25.92 -20.25 3.95
N THR A 204 24.83 -20.27 4.72
CA THR A 204 24.69 -19.73 6.07
C THR A 204 25.86 -18.89 6.63
N ARG A 205 25.59 -17.58 6.84
CA ARG A 205 26.19 -16.84 7.96
C ARG A 205 25.05 -16.23 8.78
N SER A 206 24.74 -16.91 9.88
CA SER A 206 24.04 -16.37 11.04
C SER A 206 24.83 -15.19 11.60
N VAL A 207 24.22 -14.00 11.65
CA VAL A 207 24.72 -12.92 12.51
C VAL A 207 24.35 -13.30 13.93
N ARG A 208 25.35 -13.74 14.72
CA ARG A 208 25.24 -13.82 16.17
C ARG A 208 25.28 -12.39 16.71
N TRP A 209 24.27 -12.02 17.47
CA TRP A 209 24.37 -10.93 18.42
C TRP A 209 25.38 -11.34 19.50
N CYS A 210 26.53 -10.66 19.54
CA CYS A 210 27.37 -10.68 20.74
C CYS A 210 26.70 -9.77 21.77
N GLY A 211 26.18 -10.37 22.85
CA GLY A 211 25.83 -9.62 24.05
C GLY A 211 27.09 -9.04 24.67
N CYS A 212 27.10 -7.73 24.92
CA CYS A 212 28.07 -7.12 25.83
C CYS A 212 27.63 -7.42 27.28
N PRO A 213 28.47 -8.08 28.10
CA PRO A 213 28.29 -8.14 29.53
C PRO A 213 28.90 -6.88 30.15
N GLY A 214 28.07 -5.94 30.58
CA GLY A 214 28.52 -4.74 31.29
C GLY A 214 27.69 -3.52 30.91
N GLY A 215 26.89 -3.04 31.86
CA GLY A 215 26.02 -1.88 31.68
C GLY A 215 26.81 -0.63 31.26
N CYS A 216 26.27 0.10 30.28
CA CYS A 216 26.69 1.46 29.98
C CYS A 216 25.45 2.34 29.90
N THR A 217 25.19 3.05 30.99
CA THR A 217 24.20 4.11 31.12
C THR A 217 24.81 5.44 30.68
N SER A 218 24.55 5.86 29.43
CA SER A 218 24.35 7.28 29.02
C SER A 218 24.58 7.47 27.51
N PRO A 219 23.78 8.34 26.84
CA PRO A 219 23.93 8.65 25.42
C PRO A 219 24.76 9.92 25.24
N SER A 220 26.07 9.81 25.07
CA SER A 220 26.85 10.89 24.47
C SER A 220 28.11 10.36 23.79
N ARG A 221 28.39 10.90 22.60
CA ARG A 221 29.58 10.70 21.76
C ARG A 221 29.64 9.41 20.95
N CYS A 222 28.96 9.42 19.81
CA CYS A 222 29.43 8.70 18.63
C CYS A 222 29.78 9.72 17.54
N THR A 223 30.86 10.47 17.75
CA THR A 223 31.47 11.33 16.74
C THR A 223 32.31 10.49 15.79
N ARG A 224 32.01 10.64 14.49
CA ARG A 224 32.83 10.24 13.34
C ARG A 224 34.33 10.35 13.60
N THR A 225 35.08 9.33 13.21
CA THR A 225 36.34 9.50 12.47
C THR A 225 36.55 8.33 11.51
N ARG A 226 36.74 8.68 10.24
CA ARG A 226 37.23 7.79 9.18
C ARG A 226 38.70 7.43 9.45
N SER A 227 39.08 6.25 8.98
CA SER A 227 40.31 5.94 8.25
C SER A 227 41.29 4.94 8.90
N ARG A 228 41.79 4.08 8.00
CA ARG A 228 43.01 3.25 8.05
C ARG A 228 43.00 1.98 8.90
N TRP A 229 42.80 0.83 8.26
CA TRP A 229 43.55 -0.41 8.55
C TRP A 229 43.79 -1.23 7.25
N PRO A 230 44.98 -1.85 7.05
CA PRO A 230 45.39 -2.54 5.82
C PRO A 230 44.89 -4.01 5.76
N PRO A 231 44.98 -4.71 4.61
CA PRO A 231 44.42 -6.06 4.47
C PRO A 231 45.30 -7.10 5.19
N ARG A 232 44.68 -8.05 5.89
CA ARG A 232 45.33 -9.24 6.46
C ARG A 232 45.04 -10.48 5.60
N PRO A 233 45.96 -11.47 5.55
CA PRO A 233 45.92 -12.57 4.58
C PRO A 233 44.90 -13.65 4.94
N VAL A 234 44.39 -14.31 3.91
CA VAL A 234 43.47 -15.45 3.98
C VAL A 234 44.25 -16.71 4.36
N VAL A 235 43.96 -17.30 5.53
CA VAL A 235 44.42 -18.64 5.91
C VAL A 235 43.30 -19.64 5.60
N THR A 236 43.53 -20.50 4.60
CA THR A 236 42.67 -21.66 4.30
C THR A 236 43.07 -22.84 5.18
N ARG A 237 42.17 -23.34 6.04
CA ARG A 237 42.26 -24.69 6.61
C ARG A 237 41.16 -25.57 6.02
N ARG A 238 41.58 -26.69 5.41
CA ARG A 238 40.76 -27.83 4.99
C ARG A 238 40.25 -28.55 6.25
N CYS A 239 38.97 -28.91 6.29
CA CYS A 239 38.45 -29.92 7.21
C CYS A 239 38.16 -31.20 6.42
N GLY A 240 38.85 -32.27 6.79
CA GLY A 240 38.56 -33.64 6.35
C GLY A 240 37.30 -34.17 7.02
N TRP A 241 36.68 -35.14 6.37
CA TRP A 241 35.52 -35.90 6.84
C TRP A 241 36.00 -37.10 7.65
N GLY A 242 35.36 -37.33 8.79
CA GLY A 242 35.47 -38.50 9.66
C GLY A 242 34.27 -38.50 10.59
#